data_AF-A0A1F2TYM5-F1
#
_entry.id   AF-A0A1F2TYM5-F1
#
_cell.length_a   1.000
_cell.length_b   1.000
_cell.length_c   1.000
_cell.angle_alpha   90.00
_cell.angle_beta   90.00
_cell.angle_gamma   90.00
#
_symmetry.space_group_name_H-M   'P 1'
#
loop_
_entity.id
_entity.type
_entity.pdbx_description
1 polymer ?
#
loop_
_entity_poly.entity_id
_entity_poly.type
_entity_poly.pdbx_seq_one_letter_code
_entity_poly.pdbx_strand_id
1 'polypeptide(L)'
;MKYGGLDAPAFPAIYTRWADLPASVGHLLVRTSGDPASLATTLRKTLRNVAPSLAVTDIRTLRQEYATSIADRRIRLIPAVGFAVLAIAVALVGLGGLLARAVTERRRELAIRTVLGASPREVIGIIVREGILLAAAGVILGLGAGAGAARWLRSLLYGVSPLDPLTFGGVAVFVTAAALLTSFLSARRAARVEPLELLRSE
;
A
#
# COMPACT_ATOMS: atom_id res chain seq x y z
N MET A 1 18.65 -20.46 -14.83
CA MET A 1 17.85 -19.50 -15.65
C MET A 1 16.41 -19.30 -15.18
N LYS A 2 15.83 -20.06 -14.24
CA LYS A 2 14.41 -19.84 -13.82
C LYS A 2 14.20 -18.77 -12.72
N TYR A 3 15.26 -18.20 -12.14
CA TYR A 3 15.15 -17.26 -10.98
C TYR A 3 15.99 -15.96 -11.09
N GLY A 4 16.60 -15.67 -12.24
CA GLY A 4 17.24 -14.37 -12.48
C GLY A 4 16.36 -13.56 -13.41
N GLY A 5 15.85 -12.40 -12.96
CA GLY A 5 15.17 -11.46 -13.84
C GLY A 5 16.10 -11.00 -14.97
N LEU A 6 15.52 -10.45 -16.05
CA LEU A 6 16.26 -9.94 -17.21
C LEU A 6 17.30 -8.84 -16.85
N ASP A 7 17.13 -8.21 -15.69
CA ASP A 7 17.99 -7.15 -15.18
C ASP A 7 19.14 -7.67 -14.28
N ALA A 8 19.19 -8.97 -14.01
CA ALA A 8 20.25 -9.56 -13.18
C ALA A 8 21.48 -9.88 -14.05
N PRO A 9 22.70 -9.56 -13.59
CA PRO A 9 23.92 -9.94 -14.29
C PRO A 9 23.92 -11.46 -14.50
N ALA A 10 24.17 -11.89 -15.74
CA ALA A 10 24.17 -13.30 -16.09
C ALA A 10 25.25 -14.03 -15.28
N PHE A 11 24.82 -14.79 -14.28
CA PHE A 11 25.73 -15.65 -13.53
C PHE A 11 26.27 -16.73 -14.47
N PRO A 12 27.57 -17.03 -14.46
CA PRO A 12 28.14 -18.10 -15.27
C PRO A 12 27.41 -19.40 -14.93
N ALA A 13 26.71 -19.96 -15.93
CA ALA A 13 25.93 -21.18 -15.80
C ALA A 13 26.62 -22.27 -16.62
N ILE A 14 26.93 -23.39 -15.97
CA ILE A 14 27.46 -24.58 -16.64
C ILE A 14 26.29 -25.56 -16.78
N TYR A 15 26.10 -26.08 -18.00
CA TYR A 15 25.10 -27.11 -18.23
C TYR A 15 25.63 -28.44 -17.69
N THR A 16 24.96 -29.00 -16.70
CA THR A 16 25.30 -30.30 -16.12
C THR A 16 24.11 -31.24 -16.20
N ARG A 17 24.40 -32.54 -16.33
CA ARG A 17 23.39 -33.59 -16.41
C ARG A 17 22.72 -33.75 -15.04
N TRP A 18 21.42 -34.03 -15.01
CA TRP A 18 20.69 -34.17 -13.74
C TRP A 18 21.26 -35.26 -12.83
N ALA A 19 21.78 -36.35 -13.41
CA ALA A 19 22.44 -37.43 -12.69
C ALA A 19 23.79 -37.05 -12.08
N ASP A 20 24.43 -35.99 -12.61
CA ASP A 20 25.72 -35.47 -12.18
C ASP A 20 25.56 -34.27 -11.22
N LEU A 21 24.32 -33.85 -10.94
CA LEU A 21 24.04 -32.86 -9.91
C LEU A 21 24.37 -33.49 -8.55
N PRO A 22 25.20 -32.85 -7.71
CA PRO A 22 25.45 -33.34 -6.35
C PRO A 22 24.10 -33.51 -5.66
N ALA A 23 23.89 -34.68 -5.05
CA ALA A 23 22.66 -35.04 -4.37
C ALA A 23 22.21 -33.90 -3.45
N SER A 24 21.00 -33.38 -3.69
CA SER A 24 20.26 -32.37 -2.92
C SER A 24 21.11 -31.43 -2.05
N VAL A 25 21.19 -30.14 -2.44
CA VAL A 25 21.71 -29.07 -1.58
C VAL A 25 21.04 -29.16 -0.20
N GLY A 26 21.75 -29.76 0.75
CA GLY A 26 21.27 -29.97 2.11
C GLY A 26 21.63 -28.75 2.96
N HIS A 27 20.63 -28.18 3.64
CA HIS A 27 20.89 -27.11 4.60
C HIS A 27 21.22 -27.73 5.96
N LEU A 28 22.43 -27.48 6.46
CA LEU A 28 22.81 -27.85 7.83
C LEU A 28 22.58 -26.65 8.76
N LEU A 29 21.56 -26.73 9.62
CA LEU A 29 21.32 -25.73 10.65
C LEU A 29 22.10 -26.09 11.91
N VAL A 30 23.01 -25.19 12.32
CA VAL A 30 23.81 -25.35 13.54
C VAL A 30 23.45 -24.23 14.51
N ARG A 31 23.03 -24.60 15.72
CA ARG A 31 22.78 -23.66 16.81
C ARG A 31 24.05 -23.50 17.65
N THR A 32 24.48 -22.27 17.89
CA THR A 32 25.62 -21.94 18.74
C THR A 32 25.27 -20.82 19.71
N SER A 33 25.91 -20.81 20.89
CA SER A 33 25.84 -19.75 21.89
C SER A 33 27.00 -18.74 21.81
N GLY A 34 28.02 -19.01 20.98
CA GLY A 34 29.19 -18.14 20.76
C GLY A 34 29.16 -17.38 19.43
N ASP A 35 30.27 -16.74 19.06
CA ASP A 35 30.39 -16.01 17.79
C ASP A 35 30.19 -16.95 16.58
N PRO A 36 29.13 -16.74 15.76
CA PRO A 36 28.84 -17.57 14.60
C PRO A 36 29.95 -17.55 13.55
N ALA A 37 30.70 -16.44 13.41
CA ALA A 37 31.76 -16.32 12.39
C ALA A 37 32.97 -17.20 12.72
N SER A 38 33.36 -17.24 14.01
CA SER A 38 34.41 -18.11 14.50
C SER A 38 34.04 -19.61 14.38
N LEU A 39 32.78 -19.94 14.63
CA LEU A 39 32.29 -21.32 14.49
C LEU A 39 32.15 -21.74 13.01
N ALA A 40 31.78 -20.82 12.12
CA ALA A 40 31.72 -21.04 10.68
C ALA A 40 33.07 -21.46 10.09
N THR A 41 34.15 -20.76 10.48
CA THR A 41 35.52 -21.07 10.03
C THR A 41 35.95 -22.46 10.50
N THR A 42 35.66 -22.78 11.76
CA THR A 42 35.99 -24.09 12.36
C THR A 42 35.20 -25.21 11.69
N LEU A 43 33.89 -25.04 11.52
CA LEU A 43 33.01 -26.01 10.85
C LEU A 43 33.46 -26.28 9.41
N ARG A 44 33.85 -25.23 8.67
CA ARG A 44 34.36 -25.35 7.29
C ARG A 44 35.68 -26.12 7.21
N LYS A 45 36.54 -25.98 8.22
CA LYS A 45 37.80 -26.72 8.30
C LYS A 45 37.54 -28.20 8.59
N THR A 46 36.66 -28.50 9.54
CA THR A 46 36.31 -29.88 9.91
C THR A 46 35.56 -30.61 8.79
N LEU A 47 34.60 -29.95 8.14
CA LEU A 47 33.85 -30.53 7.02
C LEU A 47 34.73 -30.84 5.81
N ARG A 48 35.72 -29.97 5.52
CA ARG A 48 36.70 -30.26 4.45
C ARG A 48 37.55 -31.49 4.73
N ASN A 49 37.83 -31.79 5.99
CA ASN A 49 38.62 -32.97 6.37
C ASN A 49 37.78 -34.27 6.36
N VAL A 50 36.50 -34.19 6.73
CA VAL A 50 35.62 -35.37 6.86
C VAL A 50 34.92 -35.71 5.54
N ALA A 51 34.54 -34.71 4.75
CA ALA A 51 33.80 -34.89 3.50
C ALA A 51 34.23 -33.84 2.46
N PRO A 52 35.37 -34.04 1.79
CA PRO A 52 35.91 -33.10 0.79
C PRO A 52 34.98 -32.87 -0.41
N SER A 53 34.08 -33.82 -0.68
CA SER A 53 33.10 -33.77 -1.77
C SER A 53 31.93 -32.81 -1.51
N LEU A 54 31.72 -32.36 -0.27
CA LEU A 54 30.68 -31.40 0.09
C LEU A 54 31.24 -29.97 -0.04
N ALA A 55 30.96 -29.33 -1.17
CA ALA A 55 31.27 -27.92 -1.38
C ALA A 55 30.40 -27.06 -0.43
N VAL A 56 30.99 -26.55 0.65
CA VAL A 56 30.35 -25.56 1.51
C VAL A 56 30.40 -24.20 0.81
N THR A 57 29.35 -23.89 0.06
CA THR A 57 29.29 -22.72 -0.82
C THR A 57 28.98 -21.43 -0.05
N ASP A 58 28.08 -21.48 0.94
CA ASP A 58 27.63 -20.29 1.67
C ASP A 58 27.39 -20.61 3.15
N ILE A 59 28.01 -19.86 4.06
CA ILE A 59 27.76 -19.93 5.50
C ILE A 59 27.19 -18.59 5.92
N ARG A 60 25.87 -18.56 6.15
CA ARG A 60 25.16 -17.36 6.59
C ARG A 60 24.60 -17.57 7.97
N THR A 61 24.65 -16.52 8.79
CA THR A 61 23.88 -16.53 10.02
C THR A 61 22.40 -16.44 9.67
N LEU A 62 21.53 -17.09 10.45
CA LEU A 62 20.08 -16.95 10.28
C LEU A 62 19.67 -15.46 10.27
N ARG A 63 20.32 -14.63 11.09
CA ARG A 63 20.07 -13.18 11.14
C ARG A 63 20.33 -12.48 9.80
N GLN A 64 21.33 -12.91 9.06
CA GLN A 64 21.71 -12.35 7.76
C GLN A 64 20.75 -12.81 6.66
N GLU A 65 20.29 -14.06 6.70
CA GLU A 65 19.26 -14.61 5.80
C GLU A 65 17.88 -13.98 6.04
N TYR A 66 17.56 -13.69 7.31
CA TYR A 66 16.38 -12.87 7.66
C TYR A 66 16.52 -11.43 7.19
N ALA A 67 17.71 -10.82 7.29
CA ALA A 67 17.94 -9.45 6.87
C ALA A 67 17.78 -9.27 5.35
N THR A 68 18.28 -10.21 4.53
CA THR A 68 18.07 -10.21 3.08
C THR A 68 16.60 -10.43 2.71
N SER A 69 15.90 -11.35 3.41
CA SER A 69 14.47 -11.57 3.20
C SER A 69 13.59 -10.37 3.59
N ILE A 70 13.95 -9.64 4.65
CA ILE A 70 13.24 -8.42 5.08
C ILE A 70 13.56 -7.23 4.16
N ALA A 71 14.78 -7.14 3.64
CA ALA A 71 15.18 -6.11 2.68
C ALA A 71 14.32 -6.16 1.40
N ASP A 72 14.11 -7.36 0.83
CA ASP A 72 13.24 -7.57 -0.33
C ASP A 72 11.79 -7.14 -0.08
N ARG A 73 11.30 -7.33 1.15
CA ARG A 73 9.95 -6.88 1.53
C ARG A 73 9.85 -5.37 1.60
N ARG A 74 10.86 -4.67 2.15
CA ARG A 74 10.86 -3.20 2.25
C ARG A 74 10.93 -2.51 0.90
N ILE A 75 11.71 -3.04 -0.04
CA ILE A 75 11.86 -2.48 -1.39
C ILE A 75 10.50 -2.44 -2.12
N ARG A 76 9.62 -3.43 -1.89
CA ARG A 76 8.28 -3.46 -2.47
C ARG A 76 7.26 -2.56 -1.75
N LEU A 77 7.42 -2.34 -0.45
CA LEU A 77 6.47 -1.54 0.35
C LEU A 77 6.63 -0.03 0.15
N ILE A 78 7.86 0.47 -0.02
CA ILE A 78 8.13 1.90 -0.21
C ILE A 78 7.34 2.51 -1.39
N PRO A 79 7.41 1.98 -2.63
CA PRO A 79 6.65 2.51 -3.75
C PRO A 79 5.14 2.32 -3.56
N ALA A 80 4.69 1.23 -2.94
CA ALA A 80 3.27 0.99 -2.68
C ALA A 80 2.67 2.06 -1.74
N VAL A 81 3.39 2.43 -0.68
CA VAL A 81 2.98 3.54 0.21
C VAL A 81 3.01 4.87 -0.54
N GLY A 82 4.03 5.13 -1.35
CA GLY A 82 4.10 6.34 -2.19
C GLY A 82 2.89 6.49 -3.12
N PHE A 83 2.52 5.42 -3.83
CA PHE A 83 1.33 5.42 -4.69
C PHE A 83 0.03 5.60 -3.90
N ALA A 84 -0.09 4.98 -2.72
CA ALA A 84 -1.26 5.16 -1.87
C ALA A 84 -1.45 6.63 -1.46
N VAL A 85 -0.36 7.30 -1.04
CA VAL A 85 -0.39 8.72 -0.67
C VAL A 85 -0.79 9.59 -1.86
N LEU A 86 -0.22 9.36 -3.04
CA LEU A 86 -0.58 10.10 -4.25
C LEU A 86 -2.05 9.87 -4.65
N ALA A 87 -2.52 8.63 -4.60
CA ALA A 87 -3.91 8.29 -4.91
C ALA A 87 -4.88 9.01 -3.97
N ILE A 88 -4.57 9.04 -2.66
CA ILE A 88 -5.34 9.80 -1.67
C ILE A 88 -5.33 11.30 -2.01
N ALA A 89 -4.17 11.88 -2.31
CA ALA A 89 -4.08 13.29 -2.67
C ALA A 89 -4.94 13.63 -3.89
N VAL A 90 -4.86 12.83 -4.96
CA VAL A 90 -5.68 13.00 -6.17
C VAL A 90 -7.17 12.85 -5.85
N ALA A 91 -7.55 11.86 -5.04
CA ALA A 91 -8.94 11.67 -4.62
C ALA A 91 -9.49 12.88 -3.85
N LEU A 92 -8.71 13.45 -2.92
CA LEU A 92 -9.13 14.62 -2.14
C LEU A 92 -9.28 15.86 -3.01
N VAL A 93 -8.37 16.08 -3.97
CA VAL A 93 -8.47 17.18 -4.93
C VAL A 93 -9.70 17.00 -5.84
N GLY A 94 -9.92 15.79 -6.36
CA GLY A 94 -11.06 15.48 -7.21
C GLY A 94 -12.40 15.66 -6.48
N LEU A 95 -12.51 15.17 -5.25
CA LEU A 95 -13.72 15.32 -4.42
C LEU A 95 -13.98 16.80 -4.11
N GLY A 96 -12.95 17.57 -3.78
CA GLY A 96 -13.07 19.02 -3.60
C GLY A 96 -13.56 19.73 -4.85
N GLY A 97 -13.05 19.36 -6.03
CA GLY A 97 -13.47 19.90 -7.32
C GLY A 97 -14.90 19.54 -7.72
N LEU A 98 -15.32 18.29 -7.51
CA LEU A 98 -16.71 17.86 -7.77
C LEU A 98 -17.70 18.62 -6.89
N LEU A 99 -17.42 18.76 -5.60
CA LEU A 99 -18.30 19.51 -4.69
C LEU A 99 -18.34 20.99 -5.03
N ALA A 100 -17.20 21.58 -5.42
CA ALA A 100 -17.16 22.97 -5.86
C ALA A 100 -18.05 23.19 -7.08
N ARG A 101 -18.03 22.27 -8.06
CA ARG A 101 -18.91 22.30 -9.24
C ARG A 101 -20.39 22.13 -8.89
N ALA A 102 -20.71 21.19 -8.00
CA ALA A 102 -22.08 20.97 -7.55
C ALA A 102 -22.67 22.21 -6.88
N VAL A 103 -21.84 22.98 -6.14
CA VAL A 103 -22.25 24.26 -5.56
C VAL A 103 -22.47 25.32 -6.64
N THR A 104 -21.55 25.48 -7.60
CA THR A 104 -21.72 26.48 -8.67
C THR A 104 -22.92 26.20 -9.57
N GLU A 105 -23.25 24.94 -9.84
CA GLU A 105 -24.46 24.59 -10.61
C GLU A 105 -25.75 24.93 -9.86
N ARG A 106 -25.75 24.78 -8.53
CA ARG A 106 -26.92 25.08 -7.67
C ARG A 106 -26.90 26.49 -7.08
N ARG A 107 -25.96 27.35 -7.48
CA ARG A 107 -25.79 28.73 -6.96
C ARG A 107 -27.08 29.53 -6.97
N ARG A 108 -27.88 29.42 -8.03
CA ARG A 108 -29.13 30.19 -8.19
C ARG A 108 -30.18 29.77 -7.15
N GLU A 109 -30.34 28.47 -6.92
CA GLU A 109 -31.26 27.95 -5.88
C GLU A 109 -30.78 28.30 -4.48
N LEU A 110 -29.47 28.14 -4.23
CA LEU A 110 -28.85 28.47 -2.95
C LEU A 110 -28.98 29.97 -2.65
N ALA A 111 -28.75 30.85 -3.63
CA ALA A 111 -28.92 32.28 -3.48
C ALA A 111 -30.37 32.66 -3.14
N ILE A 112 -31.36 32.10 -3.86
CA ILE A 112 -32.79 32.34 -3.58
C ILE A 112 -33.14 31.89 -2.15
N ARG A 113 -32.70 30.70 -1.73
CA ARG A 113 -32.91 30.21 -0.36
C ARG A 113 -32.27 31.10 0.69
N THR A 114 -31.07 31.60 0.42
CA THR A 114 -30.34 32.47 1.36
C THR A 114 -31.05 33.81 1.52
N VAL A 115 -31.58 34.38 0.44
CA VAL A 115 -32.40 35.62 0.46
C VAL A 115 -33.73 35.39 1.20
N LEU A 116 -34.29 34.19 1.13
CA LEU A 116 -35.47 33.77 1.90
C LEU A 116 -35.17 33.45 3.38
N GLY A 117 -33.93 33.63 3.85
CA GLY A 117 -33.53 33.45 5.24
C GLY A 117 -33.01 32.06 5.62
N ALA A 118 -32.68 31.21 4.64
CA ALA A 118 -32.06 29.91 4.93
C ALA A 118 -30.74 30.06 5.69
N SER A 119 -30.55 29.22 6.70
CA SER A 119 -29.35 29.28 7.53
C SER A 119 -28.14 28.71 6.78
N PRO A 120 -26.92 29.24 6.99
CA PRO A 120 -25.69 28.67 6.41
C PRO A 120 -25.48 27.19 6.76
N ARG A 121 -26.08 26.72 7.86
CA ARG A 121 -26.03 25.31 8.29
C ARG A 121 -26.82 24.38 7.37
N GLU A 122 -27.95 24.83 6.82
CA GLU A 122 -28.75 24.04 5.88
C GLU A 122 -28.03 23.84 4.55
N VAL A 123 -27.34 24.88 4.06
CA VAL A 123 -26.50 24.81 2.86
C VAL A 123 -25.34 23.83 3.05
N ILE A 124 -24.64 23.92 4.19
CA ILE A 124 -23.55 23.00 4.53
C ILE A 124 -24.08 21.56 4.64
N GLY A 125 -25.25 21.33 5.24
CA GLY A 125 -25.84 20.00 5.40
C GLY A 125 -26.13 19.30 4.07
N ILE A 126 -26.58 20.04 3.06
CA ILE A 126 -26.83 19.50 1.71
C ILE A 126 -25.52 19.02 1.08
N ILE A 127 -24.48 19.87 1.10
CA ILE A 127 -23.17 19.56 0.50
C ILE A 127 -22.50 18.38 1.21
N VAL A 128 -22.57 18.34 2.54
CA VAL A 128 -22.00 17.24 3.34
C VAL A 128 -22.73 15.93 3.06
N ARG A 129 -24.06 15.93 2.91
CA ARG A 129 -24.82 14.72 2.60
C ARG A 129 -24.47 14.16 1.23
N GLU A 130 -24.29 15.02 0.23
CA GLU A 130 -23.87 14.62 -1.12
C GLU A 130 -22.44 14.05 -1.10
N GLY A 131 -21.54 14.69 -0.34
CA GLY A 131 -20.19 14.18 -0.09
C GLY A 131 -20.16 12.81 0.61
N ILE A 132 -21.03 12.60 1.59
CA ILE A 132 -21.17 11.31 2.30
C ILE A 132 -21.64 10.21 1.35
N LEU A 133 -22.63 10.48 0.48
CA LEU A 133 -23.13 9.50 -0.48
C LEU A 133 -22.05 9.07 -1.48
N LEU A 134 -21.30 10.04 -2.02
CA LEU A 134 -20.15 9.80 -2.89
C LEU A 134 -19.06 9.00 -2.18
N ALA A 135 -18.73 9.35 -0.94
CA ALA A 135 -17.74 8.65 -0.13
C ALA A 135 -18.17 7.20 0.16
N ALA A 136 -19.44 6.97 0.51
CA ALA A 136 -19.98 5.65 0.79
C ALA A 136 -19.91 4.75 -0.46
N ALA A 137 -20.32 5.27 -1.62
CA ALA A 137 -20.20 4.55 -2.89
C ALA A 137 -18.74 4.21 -3.22
N GLY A 138 -17.83 5.18 -3.06
CA GLY A 138 -16.39 4.97 -3.26
C GLY A 138 -15.79 3.93 -2.33
N VAL A 139 -16.17 3.93 -1.04
CA VAL A 139 -15.70 2.93 -0.06
C VAL A 139 -16.21 1.54 -0.41
N ILE A 140 -17.51 1.38 -0.73
CA ILE A 140 -18.08 0.07 -1.09
C ILE A 140 -17.37 -0.49 -2.34
N LEU A 141 -17.22 0.33 -3.38
CA LEU A 141 -16.55 -0.06 -4.63
C LEU A 141 -15.07 -0.36 -4.39
N GLY A 142 -14.39 0.46 -3.60
CA GLY A 142 -12.97 0.29 -3.27
C GLY A 142 -12.70 -0.97 -2.45
N LEU A 143 -13.52 -1.25 -1.43
CA LEU A 143 -13.41 -2.48 -0.64
C LEU A 143 -13.71 -3.72 -1.49
N GLY A 144 -14.73 -3.66 -2.36
CA GLY A 144 -15.06 -4.75 -3.27
C GLY A 144 -13.95 -5.04 -4.28
N ALA A 145 -13.42 -4.00 -4.93
CA ALA A 145 -12.31 -4.11 -5.88
C ALA A 145 -11.03 -4.59 -5.18
N GLY A 146 -10.73 -4.06 -3.99
CA GLY A 146 -9.58 -4.46 -3.19
C GLY A 146 -9.65 -5.92 -2.75
N ALA A 147 -10.82 -6.39 -2.29
CA ALA A 147 -11.05 -7.78 -1.93
C ALA A 147 -10.92 -8.71 -3.14
N GLY A 148 -11.44 -8.30 -4.30
CA GLY A 148 -11.29 -9.02 -5.56
C GLY A 148 -9.83 -9.16 -6.00
N ALA A 149 -9.09 -8.04 -5.98
CA ALA A 149 -7.66 -8.02 -6.31
C ALA A 149 -6.84 -8.86 -5.33
N ALA A 150 -7.10 -8.75 -4.02
CA ALA A 150 -6.43 -9.54 -2.99
C ALA A 150 -6.69 -11.05 -3.17
N ARG A 151 -7.91 -11.43 -3.54
CA ARG A 151 -8.26 -12.82 -3.84
C ARG A 151 -7.55 -13.34 -5.08
N TRP A 152 -7.41 -12.52 -6.12
CA TRP A 152 -6.68 -12.88 -7.34
C TRP A 152 -5.18 -13.05 -7.10
N LEU A 153 -4.59 -12.18 -6.27
CA LEU A 153 -3.18 -12.25 -5.87
C LEU A 153 -2.87 -13.35 -4.84
N ARG A 154 -3.87 -14.06 -4.30
CA ARG A 154 -3.67 -15.08 -3.27
C ARG A 154 -2.69 -16.19 -3.70
N SER A 155 -2.65 -16.54 -4.98
CA SER A 155 -1.69 -17.52 -5.52
C SER A 155 -0.24 -17.03 -5.52
N LEU A 156 -0.03 -15.72 -5.40
CA LEU A 156 1.27 -15.05 -5.36
C LEU A 156 1.71 -14.73 -3.92
N LEU A 157 0.78 -14.64 -2.96
CA LEU A 157 1.08 -14.39 -1.55
C LEU A 157 1.16 -15.70 -0.74
N TYR A 158 2.36 -16.24 -0.59
CA TYR A 158 2.63 -17.29 0.40
C TYR A 158 2.64 -16.70 1.83
N GLY A 159 1.77 -17.21 2.71
CA GLY A 159 1.84 -16.97 4.16
C GLY A 159 1.20 -15.68 4.70
N VAL A 160 0.44 -14.92 3.90
CA VAL A 160 -0.28 -13.72 4.36
C VAL A 160 -1.77 -13.89 4.08
N SER A 161 -2.62 -13.65 5.09
CA SER A 161 -4.08 -13.68 4.88
C SER A 161 -4.46 -12.55 3.91
N PRO A 162 -5.04 -12.83 2.73
CA PRO A 162 -5.37 -11.79 1.74
C PRO A 162 -6.44 -10.81 2.22
N LEU A 163 -7.24 -11.22 3.20
CA LEU A 163 -8.36 -10.47 3.76
C LEU A 163 -8.12 -10.31 5.26
N ASP A 164 -7.41 -9.23 5.61
CA ASP A 164 -7.27 -8.82 7.00
C ASP A 164 -8.34 -7.78 7.36
N PRO A 165 -9.32 -8.12 8.22
CA PRO A 165 -10.41 -7.22 8.59
C PRO A 165 -9.93 -5.90 9.22
N LEU A 166 -8.82 -5.94 9.98
CA LEU A 166 -8.26 -4.74 10.61
C LEU A 166 -7.76 -3.75 9.55
N THR A 167 -7.04 -4.24 8.53
CA THR A 167 -6.56 -3.39 7.44
C THR A 167 -7.70 -2.81 6.62
N PHE A 168 -8.68 -3.63 6.21
CA PHE A 168 -9.83 -3.14 5.42
C PHE A 168 -10.70 -2.16 6.23
N GLY A 169 -10.95 -2.45 7.51
CA GLY A 169 -11.69 -1.56 8.40
C GLY A 169 -10.95 -0.24 8.63
N GLY A 170 -9.64 -0.28 8.86
CA GLY A 170 -8.80 0.90 9.03
C GLY A 170 -8.81 1.80 7.79
N VAL A 171 -8.70 1.21 6.59
CA VAL A 171 -8.77 1.96 5.33
C VAL A 171 -10.16 2.58 5.12
N ALA A 172 -11.23 1.86 5.40
CA ALA A 172 -12.59 2.39 5.29
C ALA A 172 -12.78 3.61 6.20
N VAL A 173 -12.42 3.50 7.48
CA VAL A 173 -12.51 4.61 8.44
C VAL A 173 -11.65 5.80 7.99
N PHE A 174 -10.41 5.55 7.56
CA PHE A 174 -9.50 6.60 7.12
C PHE A 174 -10.05 7.35 5.89
N VAL A 175 -10.51 6.64 4.87
CA VAL A 175 -11.06 7.25 3.64
C VAL A 175 -12.35 8.00 3.94
N THR A 176 -13.24 7.45 4.77
CA THR A 176 -14.46 8.16 5.18
C THR A 176 -14.14 9.44 5.96
N ALA A 177 -13.19 9.39 6.90
CA ALA A 177 -12.77 10.57 7.65
C ALA A 177 -12.15 11.64 6.74
N ALA A 178 -11.31 11.24 5.80
CA ALA A 178 -10.70 12.14 4.82
C ALA A 178 -11.76 12.78 3.91
N ALA A 179 -12.73 11.99 3.42
CA ALA A 179 -13.83 12.50 2.62
C ALA A 179 -14.70 13.50 3.40
N LEU A 180 -15.06 13.19 4.64
CA LEU A 180 -15.81 14.10 5.52
C LEU A 180 -15.07 15.43 5.74
N LEU A 181 -13.76 15.36 6.02
CA LEU A 181 -12.91 16.54 6.19
C LEU A 181 -12.91 17.40 4.93
N THR A 182 -12.70 16.80 3.76
CA THR A 182 -12.73 17.52 2.48
C THR A 182 -14.09 18.12 2.18
N SER A 183 -15.17 17.37 2.36
CA SER A 183 -16.54 17.86 2.15
C SER A 183 -16.86 19.03 3.06
N PHE A 184 -16.50 18.94 4.34
CA PHE A 184 -16.70 20.02 5.30
C PHE A 184 -15.88 21.26 4.95
N LEU A 185 -14.62 21.07 4.54
CA LEU A 185 -13.73 22.18 4.16
C LEU A 185 -14.23 22.89 2.90
N SER A 186 -14.66 22.15 1.88
CA SER A 186 -15.26 22.70 0.65
C SER A 186 -16.58 23.42 0.93
N ALA A 187 -17.47 22.83 1.74
CA ALA A 187 -18.72 23.47 2.15
C ALA A 187 -18.48 24.77 2.92
N ARG A 188 -17.49 24.80 3.83
CA ARG A 188 -17.07 26.01 4.53
C ARG A 188 -16.52 27.07 3.59
N ARG A 189 -15.73 26.68 2.59
CA ARG A 189 -15.20 27.61 1.58
C ARG A 189 -16.34 28.22 0.76
N ALA A 190 -17.26 27.40 0.25
CA ALA A 190 -18.44 27.88 -0.48
C ALA A 190 -19.26 28.90 0.32
N ALA A 191 -19.59 28.57 1.58
CA ALA A 191 -20.38 29.43 2.46
C ALA A 191 -19.70 30.77 2.82
N ARG A 192 -18.37 30.87 2.71
CA ARG A 192 -17.61 32.10 3.01
C ARG A 192 -17.38 33.00 1.79
N VAL A 193 -17.31 32.43 0.59
CA VAL A 193 -16.96 33.17 -0.63
C VAL A 193 -18.20 33.80 -1.28
N GLU A 194 -19.35 33.12 -1.26
CA GLU A 194 -20.57 33.61 -1.92
C GLU A 194 -21.19 34.88 -1.32
N PRO A 195 -21.20 35.14 -0.01
CA PRO A 195 -21.87 36.33 0.53
C PRO A 195 -21.22 37.66 0.13
N LEU A 196 -19.89 37.66 -0.07
CA LEU A 196 -19.11 38.87 -0.35
C LEU A 196 -19.02 39.20 -1.85
N GLU A 197 -19.03 38.19 -2.73
CA GLU A 197 -19.04 38.43 -4.18
C GLU A 197 -20.42 38.88 -4.68
N LEU A 198 -21.51 38.37 -4.10
CA LEU A 198 -22.89 38.77 -4.45
C LEU A 198 -23.23 40.24 -4.14
N LEU A 199 -22.52 40.88 -3.20
CA LEU A 199 -22.67 42.30 -2.86
C LEU A 199 -21.74 43.22 -3.66
N ARG A 200 -20.79 42.67 -4.41
CA ARG A 200 -19.78 43.46 -5.17
C ARG A 200 -20.03 43.46 -6.68
N SER A 201 -21.02 42.70 -7.15
CA SER A 201 -21.41 42.63 -8.55
C SER A 201 -22.58 43.55 -8.92
N GLU A 202 -22.95 44.49 -8.05
CA GLU A 202 -23.78 45.66 -8.40
C GLU A 202 -22.94 46.95 -8.41
#